data_AF-A0A7C0YCM2-F1
#
_entry.id   AF-A0A7C0YCM2-F1
#
_cell.length_a   1.000
_cell.length_b   1.000
_cell.length_c   1.000
_cell.angle_alpha   90.00
_cell.angle_beta   90.00
_cell.angle_gamma   90.00
#
_symmetry.space_group_name_H-M   'P 1'
#
loop_
_entity.id
_entity.type
_entity.pdbx_description
1 polymer ?
#
loop_
_entity_poly.entity_id
_entity_poly.type
_entity_poly.pdbx_seq_one_letter_code
_entity_poly.pdbx_strand_id
1 'polypeptide(L)' 'MKRLAIVFFSFIFLTTSLLCESAKKKGIKIVGIWDAGGSYDVIGEGNYLYVGSGGQVRIYDISTKEKIE' A
#
# COMPACT_ATOMS: atom_id res chain seq x y z
N MET A 1 -1.15 44.49 -13.21
CA MET A 1 -0.24 43.77 -12.28
C MET A 1 -0.96 42.97 -11.20
N LYS A 2 -2.01 43.49 -10.54
CA LYS A 2 -2.73 42.77 -9.45
C LYS A 2 -3.36 41.42 -9.87
N ARG A 3 -3.98 41.33 -11.05
CA ARG A 3 -4.59 40.09 -11.57
C ARG A 3 -3.56 38.98 -11.87
N LEU A 4 -2.38 39.35 -12.37
CA LEU A 4 -1.29 38.42 -12.67
C LEU A 4 -0.68 37.84 -11.38
N ALA A 5 -0.52 38.68 -10.35
CA ALA A 5 -0.08 38.24 -9.03
C ALA A 5 -1.07 37.25 -8.39
N ILE A 6 -2.38 37.50 -8.52
CA ILE A 6 -3.41 36.59 -7.98
C ILE A 6 -3.32 35.20 -8.64
N VAL A 7 -3.16 35.13 -9.96
CA VAL A 7 -3.01 33.86 -10.69
C VAL A 7 -1.73 33.13 -10.25
N PHE A 8 -0.63 33.86 -10.07
CA PHE A 8 0.63 33.29 -9.60
C PHE A 8 0.53 32.70 -8.20
N PHE A 9 -0.07 33.43 -7.24
CA PHE A 9 -0.26 32.94 -5.87
C PHE A 9 -1.23 31.76 -5.79
N SER A 10 -2.30 31.77 -6.59
CA SER A 10 -3.24 30.64 -6.64
C SER A 10 -2.62 29.39 -7.27
N PHE A 11 -1.74 29.55 -8.26
CA PHE A 11 -0.97 28.44 -8.81
C PHE A 11 0.02 27.85 -7.79
N ILE A 12 0.75 28.71 -7.08
CA ILE A 12 1.64 28.26 -5.99
C ILE A 12 0.85 27.48 -4.94
N PHE A 13 -0.28 28.01 -4.47
CA PHE A 13 -1.13 27.34 -3.48
C PHE A 13 -1.66 25.98 -3.96
N LEU A 14 -2.05 25.88 -5.23
CA LEU A 14 -2.49 24.62 -5.82
C LEU A 14 -1.34 23.59 -5.90
N THR A 15 -0.15 24.03 -6.31
CA THR A 15 1.01 23.12 -6.39
C THR A 15 1.49 22.65 -5.02
N THR A 16 1.46 23.51 -3.99
CA THR A 16 1.88 23.14 -2.64
C THR A 16 0.89 22.20 -1.94
N SER A 17 -0.42 22.39 -2.17
CA SER A 17 -1.45 21.48 -1.63
C SER A 17 -1.34 20.06 -2.20
N LEU A 18 -1.09 19.92 -3.51
CA LEU A 18 -0.88 18.61 -4.17
C LEU A 18 0.36 17.88 -3.64
N LEU A 19 1.45 18.60 -3.36
CA LEU A 19 2.67 18.03 -2.78
C LEU A 19 2.46 17.53 -1.34
N CYS A 20 1.58 18.20 -0.57
CA CYS A 20 1.27 17.83 0.80
C CYS A 20 0.50 16.50 0.89
N GLU A 21 -0.30 16.17 -0.12
CA GLU A 21 -1.08 14.93 -0.16
C GLU A 21 -0.20 13.68 -0.41
N SER A 22 0.83 13.82 -1.25
CA SER A 22 1.83 12.76 -1.50
C SER A 22 2.61 12.38 -0.23
N ALA A 23 2.78 13.32 0.70
CA ALA A 23 3.53 13.11 1.94
C ALA A 23 2.70 12.41 3.05
N LYS A 24 1.40 12.14 2.84
CA LYS A 24 0.63 11.35 3.82
C LYS A 24 1.15 9.92 3.84
N LYS A 25 1.86 9.58 4.93
CA LYS A 25 2.30 8.22 5.24
C LYS A 25 1.12 7.26 5.13
N LYS A 26 1.16 6.38 4.13
CA LYS A 26 0.17 5.31 3.95
C LYS A 26 0.30 4.40 5.17
N GLY A 27 -0.66 4.49 6.09
CA GLY A 27 -0.69 3.63 7.26
C GLY A 27 -0.70 2.16 6.83
N ILE A 28 -0.03 1.30 7.59
CA ILE A 28 -0.13 -0.15 7.38
C ILE A 28 -1.56 -0.54 7.76
N LYS A 29 -2.30 -1.12 6.80
CA LYS A 29 -3.60 -1.73 7.06
C LYS A 29 -3.42 -3.24 7.01
N ILE A 30 -3.77 -3.93 8.09
CA ILE A 30 -3.87 -5.39 8.12
C ILE A 30 -5.12 -5.76 7.32
N VAL A 31 -4.95 -6.58 6.27
CA VAL A 31 -6.04 -7.05 5.40
C VAL A 31 -6.40 -8.51 5.63
N GLY A 32 -5.54 -9.26 6.30
CA GLY A 32 -5.78 -10.65 6.68
C GLY A 32 -4.75 -11.10 7.71
N ILE A 33 -5.13 -12.07 8.54
CA ILE A 33 -4.25 -12.76 9.48
C ILE A 33 -4.51 -14.25 9.27
N TRP A 34 -3.51 -14.98 8.83
CA TRP A 34 -3.65 -16.42 8.65
C TRP A 34 -3.69 -17.16 10.00
N ASP A 35 -4.21 -18.38 10.01
CA ASP A 35 -4.46 -19.17 11.23
C ASP A 35 -3.31 -20.13 11.60
N ALA A 36 -2.21 -20.11 10.85
CA ALA A 36 -1.13 -21.11 10.94
C ALA A 36 0.00 -20.75 11.92
N GLY A 37 -0.21 -19.77 12.80
CA GLY A 37 0.81 -19.27 13.72
C GLY A 37 1.96 -18.53 13.03
N GLY A 38 3.17 -18.62 13.60
CA GLY A 38 4.36 -17.99 13.02
C GLY A 38 4.84 -18.72 11.77
N SER A 39 5.19 -17.96 10.73
CA SER A 39 5.92 -18.48 9.57
C SER A 39 7.41 -18.60 9.88
N TYR A 40 8.09 -19.57 9.28
CA TYR A 40 9.55 -19.58 9.21
C TYR A 40 10.05 -18.56 8.18
N ASP A 41 9.40 -18.50 7.02
CA ASP A 41 9.70 -17.55 5.95
C ASP A 41 8.49 -17.38 4.99
N VAL A 42 8.48 -16.27 4.26
CA VAL A 42 7.44 -15.88 3.29
C VAL A 42 8.09 -15.28 2.04
N ILE A 43 7.76 -15.81 0.86
CA ILE A 43 8.12 -15.19 -0.43
C ILE A 43 6.87 -14.91 -1.26
N GLY A 44 6.88 -13.80 -2.00
CA GLY A 44 5.84 -13.47 -2.98
C GLY A 44 6.37 -13.57 -4.40
N GLU A 45 5.66 -14.28 -5.29
CA GLU A 45 5.97 -14.36 -6.71
C GLU A 45 4.68 -14.28 -7.54
N GLY A 46 4.59 -13.28 -8.42
CA GLY A 46 3.38 -13.00 -9.18
C GLY A 46 2.18 -12.77 -8.28
N ASN A 47 1.12 -13.56 -8.48
CA ASN A 47 -0.11 -13.52 -7.68
C ASN A 47 -0.12 -14.59 -6.57
N TYR A 48 1.04 -15.10 -6.17
CA TYR A 48 1.13 -16.15 -5.16
C TYR A 48 2.05 -15.76 -4.00
N LEU A 49 1.64 -16.20 -2.81
CA LEU A 49 2.43 -16.14 -1.59
C LEU A 49 2.79 -17.56 -1.18
N TYR A 50 4.07 -17.83 -0.96
CA TYR A 50 4.58 -19.12 -0.52
C TYR A 50 5.08 -18.97 0.90
N VAL A 51 4.48 -19.72 1.82
CA VAL A 51 4.78 -19.58 3.24
C VAL A 51 5.20 -20.90 3.84
N GLY A 52 6.42 -20.92 4.41
CA GLY A 52 6.92 -22.05 5.18
C GLY A 52 6.37 -22.00 6.60
N SER A 53 5.61 -23.01 7.00
CA SER A 53 5.16 -23.17 8.39
C SER A 53 4.99 -24.65 8.74
N GLY A 54 5.44 -25.02 9.94
CA GLY A 54 5.50 -26.41 10.37
C GLY A 54 6.32 -27.28 9.40
N GLY A 55 5.72 -28.37 8.92
CA GLY A 55 6.35 -29.30 7.98
C GLY A 55 5.95 -29.11 6.52
N GLN A 56 5.37 -27.97 6.15
CA GLN A 56 4.81 -27.76 4.81
C GLN A 56 5.04 -26.35 4.27
N VAL A 57 4.99 -26.22 2.95
CA VAL A 57 4.83 -24.93 2.26
C VAL A 57 3.36 -24.76 1.90
N ARG A 58 2.76 -23.64 2.31
CA ARG A 58 1.40 -23.27 1.94
C ARG A 58 1.46 -22.21 0.84
N ILE A 59 0.67 -22.38 -0.20
CA ILE A 59 0.61 -21.48 -1.35
C ILE A 59 -0.75 -20.79 -1.34
N TYR A 60 -0.75 -19.47 -1.29
CA TYR A 60 -1.97 -18.65 -1.30
C TYR A 60 -2.05 -17.87 -2.60
N ASP A 61 -3.23 -17.87 -3.21
CA ASP A 61 -3.55 -17.00 -4.32
C ASP A 61 -3.93 -15.62 -3.78
N ILE A 62 -3.11 -14.63 -4.08
CA ILE A 62 -3.26 -13.24 -3.66
C ILE A 62 -3.67 -12.34 -4.84
N SER A 63 -4.28 -12.91 -5.89
CA SER A 63 -4.64 -12.16 -7.11
C SER A 63 -5.71 -11.10 -6.88
N THR A 64 -6.55 -11.25 -5.84
CA THR A 64 -7.60 -10.30 -5.50
C THR A 64 -7.70 -10.10 -4.00
N LYS A 65 -8.29 -8.98 -3.58
CA LYS A 65 -8.46 -8.63 -2.17
C LYS A 65 -9.36 -9.64 -1.43
N GLU A 66 -10.38 -10.13 -2.12
CA GLU A 66 -11.38 -11.08 -1.60
C GLU A 66 -10.79 -12.46 -1.29
N LYS A 67 -9.59 -12.78 -1.82
CA LYS A 67 -8.88 -14.02 -1.50
C LYS A 67 -7.99 -13.92 -0.25
N ILE A 68 -7.81 -12.70 0.28
CA ILE A 68 -6.94 -12.41 1.43
C ILE A 68 -7.77 -12.12 2.70
N GLU A 69 -8.96 -11.53 2.54
CA GLU A 69 -9.92 -11.21 3.63
C GLU A 69 -10.66 -12.45 4.13
#